data_AF-A0A2N5G8L5-F1
#
_entry.id   AF-A0A2N5G8L5-F1
#
_cell.length_a   1.000
_cell.length_b   1.000
_cell.length_c   1.000
_cell.angle_alpha   90.00
_cell.angle_beta   90.00
_cell.angle_gamma   90.00
#
_symmetry.space_group_name_H-M   'P 1'
#
loop_
_entity.id
_entity.type
_entity.pdbx_description
1 polymer ?
#
loop_
_entity_poly.entity_id
_entity_poly.type
_entity_poly.pdbx_seq_one_letter_code
_entity_poly.pdbx_strand_id
1 'polypeptide(L)'
;MVASLLLSIVMIIMTAILHSAFHGTANFTVNTLGFILFFVCFMVLVIVHEFFHMIGFHFAGKVPWNEIAYGVDFKKGIAYAHSKQMITVKAMKIALWLPFLVTGLLPFVIGVMLDEVFLTLLGAFLIGGCTGDFAFIFKIRKYSSNTLVKDHPTEPQFTVYE
;
A
#
# COMPACT_ATOMS: atom_id res chain seq x y z
N MET A 1 0.38 10.43 -8.24
CA MET A 1 1.82 10.71 -8.45
C MET A 1 2.35 11.82 -7.55
N VAL A 2 1.94 13.09 -7.68
CA VAL A 2 2.46 14.19 -6.82
C VAL A 2 2.23 13.94 -5.32
N ALA A 3 1.01 13.55 -4.93
CA ALA A 3 0.70 13.26 -3.52
C ALA A 3 1.53 12.08 -2.97
N SER A 4 1.73 11.04 -3.78
CA SER A 4 2.54 9.86 -3.42
C SER A 4 4.00 10.23 -3.19
N LEU A 5 4.56 11.11 -4.05
CA LEU A 5 5.92 11.63 -3.90
C LEU A 5 6.06 12.47 -2.63
N LEU A 6 5.11 13.39 -2.38
CA LEU A 6 5.11 14.22 -1.17
C LEU A 6 5.02 13.37 0.11
N LEU A 7 4.12 12.38 0.13
CA LEU A 7 4.01 11.47 1.27
C LEU A 7 5.30 10.67 1.47
N SER A 8 5.91 10.18 0.39
CA SER A 8 7.19 9.47 0.47
C SER A 8 8.31 10.36 1.04
N ILE A 9 8.40 11.62 0.62
CA ILE A 9 9.35 12.59 1.18
C ILE A 9 9.12 12.81 2.67
N VAL A 10 7.85 12.98 3.08
CA VAL A 10 7.50 13.12 4.50
C VAL A 10 7.93 11.88 5.30
N MET A 11 7.70 10.67 4.77
CA MET A 11 8.09 9.43 5.44
C MET A 11 9.61 9.24 5.49
N ILE A 12 10.37 9.73 4.50
CA ILE A 12 11.85 9.73 4.53
C ILE A 12 12.35 10.67 5.63
N ILE A 13 11.80 11.88 5.73
CA ILE A 13 12.13 12.83 6.81
C ILE A 13 11.79 12.22 8.17
N MET A 14 10.61 11.59 8.28
CA MET A 14 10.20 10.89 9.49
C MET A 14 11.16 9.75 9.85
N THR A 15 11.66 9.00 8.87
CA THR A 15 12.67 7.96 9.08
C THR A 15 13.92 8.54 9.75
N ALA A 16 14.46 9.63 9.20
CA ALA A 16 15.64 10.29 9.76
C ALA A 16 15.40 10.81 11.19
N ILE A 17 14.24 11.40 11.45
CA ILE A 17 13.85 11.89 12.79
C ILE A 17 13.77 10.73 13.78
N LEU A 18 13.06 9.65 13.43
CA LEU A 18 12.85 8.53 14.35
C LEU A 18 14.15 7.80 14.67
N HIS A 19 15.00 7.51 13.67
CA HIS A 19 16.29 6.86 13.93
C HIS A 19 17.22 7.76 14.76
N SER A 20 17.26 9.06 14.48
CA SER A 20 18.02 10.01 15.31
C SER A 20 17.50 10.07 16.75
N ALA A 21 16.18 10.10 16.94
CA ALA A 21 15.55 10.21 18.25
C ALA A 21 15.70 8.94 19.11
N PHE A 22 15.59 7.75 18.52
CA PHE A 22 15.65 6.49 19.25
C PHE A 22 17.06 5.90 19.38
N HIS A 23 17.93 6.11 18.37
CA HIS A 23 19.24 5.46 18.28
C HIS A 23 20.42 6.44 18.23
N GLY A 24 20.15 7.75 18.30
CA GLY A 24 21.16 8.80 18.41
C GLY A 24 21.89 9.15 17.11
N THR A 25 21.72 8.35 16.05
CA THR A 25 22.22 8.67 14.70
C THR A 25 21.26 8.13 13.63
N ALA A 26 21.21 8.78 12.48
CA ALA A 26 20.56 8.27 11.28
C ALA A 26 21.63 7.97 10.22
N ASN A 27 22.56 7.07 10.55
CA ASN A 27 23.64 6.71 9.64
C ASN A 27 23.10 5.73 8.60
N PHE A 28 23.00 6.18 7.35
CA PHE A 28 22.68 5.31 6.23
C PHE A 28 23.81 5.37 5.20
N THR A 29 24.35 4.20 4.85
CA THR A 29 25.37 4.09 3.82
C THR A 29 24.73 3.55 2.54
N VAL A 30 24.77 4.36 1.47
CA VAL A 30 24.31 3.92 0.15
C VAL A 30 25.51 3.48 -0.66
N ASN A 31 25.69 2.17 -0.80
CA ASN A 31 26.58 1.64 -1.82
C ASN A 31 25.75 1.17 -3.03
N THR A 32 26.42 0.93 -4.17
CA THR A 32 25.75 0.54 -5.42
C THR A 32 24.91 -0.72 -5.27
N LEU A 33 25.39 -1.71 -4.51
CA LEU A 33 24.68 -2.95 -4.28
C LEU A 33 23.41 -2.73 -3.43
N GLY A 34 23.51 -1.95 -2.35
CA GLY A 34 22.38 -1.60 -1.49
C GLY A 34 21.32 -0.80 -2.23
N PHE A 35 21.72 0.09 -3.13
CA PHE A 35 20.80 0.79 -4.02
C PHE A 35 20.05 -0.18 -4.95
N ILE A 36 20.76 -1.08 -5.64
CA ILE A 36 20.12 -2.09 -6.52
C ILE A 36 19.18 -2.99 -5.71
N LEU A 37 19.64 -3.47 -4.55
CA LEU A 37 18.86 -4.34 -3.67
C LEU A 37 17.60 -3.64 -3.18
N PHE A 38 17.67 -2.35 -2.86
CA PHE A 38 16.51 -1.57 -2.47
C PHE A 38 15.41 -1.62 -3.52
N PHE A 39 15.73 -1.34 -4.79
CA PHE A 39 14.73 -1.38 -5.86
C PHE A 39 14.19 -2.79 -6.11
N VAL A 40 15.03 -3.81 -6.04
CA VAL A 40 14.58 -5.21 -6.18
C VAL A 40 13.61 -5.58 -5.06
N CYS A 41 13.97 -5.34 -3.80
CA CYS A 41 13.10 -5.58 -2.66
C CYS A 41 11.82 -4.76 -2.72
N PHE A 42 11.89 -3.50 -3.15
CA PHE A 42 10.73 -2.64 -3.31
C PHE A 42 9.77 -3.18 -4.36
N MET A 43 10.26 -3.60 -5.55
CA MET A 43 9.42 -4.21 -6.58
C MET A 43 8.75 -5.50 -6.09
N VAL A 44 9.50 -6.35 -5.37
CA VAL A 44 8.93 -7.57 -4.76
C VAL A 44 7.83 -7.21 -3.76
N LEU A 45 8.06 -6.22 -2.89
CA LEU A 45 7.07 -5.80 -1.91
C LEU A 45 5.84 -5.13 -2.53
N VAL A 46 5.97 -4.48 -3.69
CA VAL A 46 4.81 -3.98 -4.45
C VAL A 46 3.94 -5.15 -4.94
N ILE A 47 4.53 -6.25 -5.40
CA ILE A 47 3.75 -7.45 -5.77
C ILE A 47 3.06 -8.04 -4.53
N VAL A 48 3.77 -8.09 -3.40
CA VAL A 48 3.20 -8.56 -2.13
C VAL A 48 2.08 -7.62 -1.65
N HIS A 49 2.20 -6.31 -1.87
CA HIS A 49 1.18 -5.31 -1.55
C HIS A 49 -0.13 -5.61 -2.29
N GLU A 50 -0.07 -5.77 -3.62
CA GLU A 50 -1.27 -6.14 -4.40
C GLU A 50 -1.85 -7.50 -3.99
N PHE A 51 -1.00 -8.46 -3.63
CA PHE A 51 -1.48 -9.74 -3.11
C PHE A 51 -2.30 -9.59 -1.82
N PHE A 52 -1.93 -8.66 -0.94
CA PHE A 52 -2.71 -8.38 0.27
C PHE A 52 -4.05 -7.71 -0.04
N HIS A 53 -4.19 -6.92 -1.10
CA HIS A 53 -5.52 -6.51 -1.57
C HIS A 53 -6.37 -7.73 -1.94
N MET A 54 -5.80 -8.70 -2.67
CA MET A 54 -6.51 -9.93 -3.05
C MET A 54 -6.98 -10.73 -1.81
N ILE A 55 -6.12 -10.87 -0.79
CA ILE A 55 -6.47 -11.46 0.51
C ILE A 55 -7.66 -10.71 1.12
N GLY A 56 -7.61 -9.39 1.14
CA GLY A 56 -8.68 -8.55 1.67
C GLY A 56 -10.01 -8.75 0.94
N PHE A 57 -10.00 -8.76 -0.40
CA PHE A 57 -11.18 -9.05 -1.20
C PHE A 57 -11.74 -10.45 -0.95
N HIS A 58 -10.85 -11.44 -0.85
CA HIS A 58 -11.27 -12.82 -0.63
C HIS A 58 -11.91 -13.02 0.74
N PHE A 59 -11.23 -12.62 1.82
CA PHE A 59 -11.70 -12.91 3.18
C PHE A 59 -12.75 -11.92 3.69
N ALA A 60 -12.59 -10.62 3.43
CA ALA A 60 -13.55 -9.62 3.89
C ALA A 60 -14.73 -9.45 2.92
N GLY A 61 -14.44 -9.48 1.61
CA GLY A 61 -15.45 -9.35 0.56
C GLY A 61 -16.14 -10.66 0.18
N LYS A 62 -15.63 -11.81 0.65
CA LYS A 62 -16.09 -13.15 0.26
C LYS A 62 -16.03 -13.38 -1.26
N VAL A 63 -15.11 -12.70 -1.94
CA VAL A 63 -14.95 -12.80 -3.39
C VAL A 63 -14.16 -14.08 -3.72
N PRO A 64 -14.68 -14.98 -4.56
CA PRO A 64 -13.92 -16.14 -5.03
C PRO A 64 -12.61 -15.73 -5.73
N TRP A 65 -11.53 -16.51 -5.59
CA TRP A 65 -10.22 -16.17 -6.17
C TRP A 65 -10.25 -15.97 -7.70
N ASN A 66 -11.09 -16.73 -8.43
CA ASN A 66 -11.29 -16.59 -9.88
C ASN A 66 -12.04 -15.31 -10.28
N GLU A 67 -12.67 -14.63 -9.31
CA GLU A 67 -13.40 -13.38 -9.47
C GLU A 67 -12.58 -12.15 -9.01
N ILE A 68 -11.31 -12.36 -8.65
CA ILE A 68 -10.35 -11.30 -8.38
C ILE A 68 -9.45 -11.16 -9.61
N ALA A 69 -9.46 -9.98 -10.22
CA ALA A 69 -8.55 -9.66 -11.31
C ALA A 69 -7.31 -8.96 -10.77
N TYR A 70 -6.15 -9.31 -11.29
CA TYR A 70 -4.87 -8.74 -10.90
C TYR A 70 -3.91 -8.72 -12.09
N GLY A 71 -2.89 -7.87 -12.04
CA GLY A 71 -1.91 -7.77 -13.10
C GLY A 71 -0.93 -6.62 -12.93
N VAL A 72 -0.14 -6.37 -13.97
CA VAL A 72 0.78 -5.24 -14.05
C VAL A 72 0.51 -4.49 -15.36
N ASP A 73 0.18 -3.21 -15.25
CA ASP A 73 0.14 -2.31 -16.39
C ASP A 73 1.50 -1.62 -16.53
N PHE A 74 2.37 -2.19 -17.36
CA PHE A 74 3.71 -1.66 -17.62
C PHE A 74 3.70 -0.27 -18.27
N LYS A 75 2.63 0.11 -18.98
CA LYS A 75 2.53 1.45 -19.58
C LYS A 75 2.30 2.51 -18.51
N LYS A 76 1.51 2.17 -17.48
CA LYS A 76 1.25 3.03 -16.32
C LYS A 76 2.27 2.84 -15.20
N GLY A 77 3.06 1.77 -15.24
CA GLY A 77 4.02 1.42 -14.19
C GLY A 77 3.37 1.03 -12.87
N ILE A 78 2.17 0.43 -12.92
CA ILE A 78 1.39 0.06 -11.72
C ILE A 78 1.07 -1.43 -11.73
N ALA A 79 1.17 -2.06 -10.56
CA ALA A 79 0.49 -3.32 -10.30
C ALA A 79 -0.94 -3.03 -9.82
N TYR A 80 -1.86 -3.97 -10.01
CA TYR A 80 -3.25 -3.79 -9.58
C TYR A 80 -3.87 -5.11 -9.13
N ALA A 81 -4.82 -5.01 -8.20
CA ALA A 81 -5.77 -6.05 -7.84
C ALA A 81 -7.16 -5.43 -7.63
N HIS A 82 -8.21 -6.02 -8.20
CA HIS A 82 -9.59 -5.56 -8.03
C HIS A 82 -10.60 -6.71 -8.02
N SER A 83 -11.70 -6.52 -7.31
CA SER A 83 -12.84 -7.44 -7.32
C SER A 83 -13.69 -7.23 -8.58
N LYS A 84 -14.09 -8.32 -9.27
CA LYS A 84 -15.11 -8.27 -10.33
C LYS A 84 -16.53 -8.17 -9.77
N GLN A 85 -16.72 -8.63 -8.52
CA GLN A 85 -17.98 -8.60 -7.81
C GLN A 85 -18.14 -7.32 -6.98
N MET A 86 -19.39 -6.98 -6.69
CA MET A 86 -19.72 -5.94 -5.72
C MET A 86 -19.41 -6.43 -4.31
N ILE A 87 -18.78 -5.57 -3.51
CA ILE A 87 -18.52 -5.85 -2.09
C ILE A 87 -19.03 -4.69 -1.24
N THR A 88 -19.23 -4.95 0.05
CA THR A 88 -19.66 -3.89 0.97
C THR A 88 -18.56 -2.84 1.16
N VAL A 89 -18.94 -1.60 1.47
CA VAL A 89 -18.00 -0.54 1.86
C VAL A 89 -17.06 -1.00 2.98
N LYS A 90 -17.58 -1.76 3.96
CA LYS A 90 -16.76 -2.33 5.04
C LYS A 90 -15.68 -3.27 4.49
N ALA A 91 -16.05 -4.21 3.63
CA ALA A 91 -15.11 -5.15 3.02
C ALA A 91 -14.06 -4.42 2.17
N MET A 92 -14.49 -3.44 1.38
CA MET A 92 -13.60 -2.61 0.57
C MET A 92 -12.58 -1.86 1.42
N LYS A 93 -13.01 -1.22 2.52
CA LYS A 93 -12.08 -0.56 3.46
C LYS A 93 -11.04 -1.54 4.02
N ILE A 94 -11.45 -2.75 4.41
CA ILE A 94 -10.52 -3.78 4.91
C ILE A 94 -9.50 -4.15 3.82
N ALA A 95 -9.97 -4.39 2.59
CA ALA A 95 -9.09 -4.75 1.49
C ALA A 95 -8.08 -3.65 1.15
N LEU A 96 -8.46 -2.38 1.27
CA LEU A 96 -7.59 -1.24 1.00
C LEU A 96 -6.62 -0.93 2.17
N TRP A 97 -7.03 -1.16 3.42
CA TRP A 97 -6.17 -0.93 4.58
C TRP A 97 -5.13 -2.04 4.80
N LEU A 98 -5.47 -3.28 4.44
CA LEU A 98 -4.65 -4.45 4.73
C LEU A 98 -3.20 -4.33 4.21
N PRO A 99 -2.95 -3.97 2.94
CA PRO A 99 -1.57 -3.92 2.44
C PRO A 99 -0.78 -2.74 3.01
N PHE A 100 -1.42 -1.58 3.27
CA PHE A 100 -0.78 -0.51 4.05
C PHE A 100 -0.27 -1.01 5.39
N LEU A 101 -1.10 -1.74 6.14
CA LEU A 101 -0.72 -2.23 7.46
C LEU A 101 0.43 -3.25 7.39
N VAL A 102 0.35 -4.21 6.47
CA VAL A 102 1.27 -5.35 6.45
C VAL A 102 2.55 -5.09 5.69
N THR A 103 2.51 -4.38 4.57
CA THR A 103 3.72 -4.14 3.74
C THR A 103 4.31 -2.76 3.97
N GLY A 104 3.54 -1.78 4.45
CA GLY A 104 4.00 -0.43 4.73
C GLY A 104 4.35 -0.22 6.20
N LEU A 105 3.31 -0.16 7.04
CA LEU A 105 3.41 0.22 8.44
C LEU A 105 4.21 -0.79 9.27
N LEU A 106 3.96 -2.08 9.09
CA LEU A 106 4.64 -3.12 9.87
C LEU A 106 6.17 -3.14 9.60
N PRO A 107 6.66 -3.17 8.34
CA PRO A 107 8.09 -3.05 8.07
C PRO A 107 8.69 -1.72 8.55
N PHE A 108 7.96 -0.61 8.42
CA PHE A 108 8.41 0.69 8.92
C PHE A 108 8.66 0.67 10.42
N VAL A 109 7.69 0.16 11.20
CA VAL A 109 7.80 0.09 12.66
C VAL A 109 8.89 -0.89 13.09
N ILE A 110 8.95 -2.08 12.49
CA ILE A 110 10.00 -3.07 12.79
C ILE A 110 11.39 -2.51 12.47
N GLY A 111 11.53 -1.83 11.34
CA GLY A 111 12.79 -1.19 10.94
C GLY A 111 13.26 -0.16 11.97
N VAL A 112 12.36 0.72 12.43
CA VAL A 112 12.68 1.68 13.49
C VAL A 112 13.06 0.96 14.78
N MET A 113 12.31 -0.07 15.19
CA MET A 113 12.58 -0.79 16.45
C MET A 113 13.93 -1.52 16.46
N LEU A 114 14.38 -2.02 15.31
CA LEU A 114 15.63 -2.77 15.16
C LEU A 114 16.81 -1.90 14.71
N ASP A 115 16.62 -0.59 14.57
CA ASP A 115 17.58 0.34 13.95
C ASP A 115 17.98 -0.03 12.51
N GLU A 116 17.06 -0.70 11.79
CA GLU A 116 17.24 -1.16 10.41
C GLU A 116 16.68 -0.14 9.40
N VAL A 117 17.47 0.91 9.11
CA VAL A 117 17.07 2.01 8.19
C VAL A 117 16.61 1.51 6.82
N PHE A 118 17.24 0.46 6.29
CA PHE A 118 16.87 -0.12 4.99
C PHE A 118 15.42 -0.64 4.98
N LEU A 119 15.03 -1.36 6.03
CA LEU A 119 13.67 -1.88 6.19
C LEU A 119 12.67 -0.74 6.43
N THR A 120 13.06 0.26 7.24
CA THR A 120 12.25 1.45 7.48
C THR A 120 11.94 2.17 6.17
N LEU A 121 12.93 2.36 5.31
CA LEU A 121 12.75 3.01 4.00
C LEU A 121 11.85 2.20 3.07
N LEU A 122 11.96 0.87 3.03
CA LEU A 122 11.04 0.03 2.25
C LEU A 122 9.59 0.24 2.68
N GLY A 123 9.34 0.21 4.00
CA GLY A 123 8.03 0.51 4.57
C GLY A 123 7.55 1.94 4.24
N ALA A 124 8.44 2.94 4.37
CA ALA A 124 8.16 4.34 4.07
C ALA A 124 7.71 4.57 2.62
N PHE A 125 8.39 3.97 1.65
CA PHE A 125 8.04 4.07 0.22
C PHE A 125 6.72 3.37 -0.09
N LEU A 126 6.44 2.22 0.53
CA LEU A 126 5.15 1.53 0.36
C LEU A 126 4.00 2.33 0.97
N ILE A 127 4.18 2.94 2.15
CA ILE A 127 3.23 3.88 2.74
C ILE A 127 2.97 5.06 1.79
N GLY A 128 4.03 5.61 1.20
CA GLY A 128 3.93 6.64 0.15
C GLY A 128 3.08 6.18 -1.04
N GLY A 129 3.26 4.92 -1.47
CA GLY A 129 2.49 4.27 -2.53
C GLY A 129 1.00 4.11 -2.24
N CYS A 130 0.59 3.98 -0.97
CA CYS A 130 -0.80 3.78 -0.55
C CYS A 130 -1.72 5.01 -0.74
N THR A 131 -1.23 6.09 -1.37
CA THR A 131 -2.04 7.31 -1.55
C THR A 131 -3.30 7.07 -2.39
N GLY A 132 -3.25 6.13 -3.34
CA GLY A 132 -4.41 5.70 -4.11
C GLY A 132 -5.48 5.07 -3.21
N ASP A 133 -5.05 4.15 -2.35
CA ASP A 133 -5.93 3.43 -1.41
C ASP A 133 -6.58 4.38 -0.43
N PHE A 134 -5.80 5.32 0.13
CA PHE A 134 -6.32 6.33 1.04
C PHE A 134 -7.32 7.25 0.35
N ALA A 135 -7.05 7.67 -0.89
CA ALA A 135 -7.99 8.46 -1.66
C ALA A 135 -9.29 7.69 -1.90
N PHE A 136 -9.21 6.38 -2.19
CA PHE A 136 -10.38 5.53 -2.37
C PHE A 136 -11.18 5.38 -1.07
N ILE A 137 -10.52 5.00 0.03
CA ILE A 137 -11.11 4.91 1.38
C ILE A 137 -11.81 6.22 1.74
N PHE A 138 -11.16 7.36 1.48
CA PHE A 138 -11.71 8.68 1.78
C PHE A 138 -12.97 8.98 0.99
N LYS A 139 -13.03 8.57 -0.28
CA LYS A 139 -14.22 8.76 -1.13
C LYS A 139 -15.39 7.87 -0.69
N ILE A 140 -15.14 6.61 -0.28
CA ILE A 140 -16.20 5.68 0.12
C ILE A 140 -16.66 5.87 1.57
N ARG A 141 -15.92 6.63 2.41
CA ARG A 141 -16.23 6.75 3.84
C ARG A 141 -17.58 7.39 4.17
N LYS A 142 -18.16 8.14 3.24
CA LYS A 142 -19.46 8.82 3.38
C LYS A 142 -20.66 7.87 3.25
N TYR A 143 -20.45 6.66 2.73
CA TYR A 143 -21.50 5.66 2.54
C TYR A 143 -21.59 4.72 3.73
N SER A 144 -22.76 4.09 3.89
CA SER A 144 -22.98 3.11 4.96
C SER A 144 -22.09 1.89 4.78
N SER A 145 -21.70 1.25 5.89
CA SER A 145 -20.83 0.07 5.87
C SER A 145 -21.36 -1.10 5.04
N ASN A 146 -22.68 -1.19 4.87
CA ASN A 146 -23.36 -2.27 4.15
C ASN A 146 -23.68 -1.91 2.70
N THR A 147 -23.52 -0.66 2.29
CA THR A 147 -23.70 -0.23 0.90
C THR A 147 -22.74 -0.99 0.00
N LEU A 148 -23.22 -1.39 -1.18
CA LEU A 148 -22.42 -2.12 -2.15
C LEU A 148 -21.62 -1.15 -3.02
N VAL A 149 -20.36 -1.50 -3.26
CA VAL A 149 -19.43 -0.77 -4.11
C VAL A 149 -18.84 -1.74 -5.12
N LYS A 150 -18.80 -1.30 -6.38
CA LYS A 150 -18.06 -1.98 -7.44
C LYS A 150 -16.90 -1.12 -7.86
N ASP A 151 -15.70 -1.71 -7.84
CA ASP A 151 -14.51 -1.05 -8.34
C ASP A 151 -14.54 -0.99 -9.88
N HIS A 152 -14.02 0.09 -10.46
CA HIS A 152 -13.94 0.20 -11.92
C HIS A 152 -12.71 -0.58 -12.40
N PRO A 153 -12.83 -1.46 -13.41
CA PRO A 153 -11.78 -2.42 -13.77
C PRO A 153 -10.48 -1.78 -14.29
N THR A 154 -10.53 -0.54 -14.79
CA THR A 154 -9.41 0.08 -15.50
C THR A 154 -9.08 1.51 -15.07
N GLU A 155 -9.90 2.10 -14.20
CA GLU A 155 -9.79 3.50 -13.79
C GLU A 155 -9.93 3.62 -12.28
N PRO A 156 -9.34 4.64 -11.64
CA PRO A 156 -9.45 4.89 -10.20
C PRO A 156 -10.82 5.49 -9.83
N GLN A 157 -11.89 4.80 -10.26
CA GLN A 157 -13.29 5.14 -10.09
C GLN A 157 -14.05 3.97 -9.48
N PHE A 158 -15.20 4.22 -8.88
CA PHE A 158 -16.06 3.18 -8.37
C PHE A 158 -17.53 3.56 -8.54
N THR A 159 -18.38 2.54 -8.64
CA THR A 159 -19.84 2.69 -8.68
C THR A 159 -20.41 2.26 -7.35
N VAL A 160 -21.29 3.10 -6.78
CA VAL A 160 -22.00 2.81 -5.54
C VAL A 160 -23.43 2.41 -5.88
N TYR A 161 -23.92 1.37 -5.23
CA TYR A 161 -25.28 0.86 -5.37
C TYR A 161 -25.97 1.04 -4.02
N GLU A 162 -26.91 1.98 -3.98
CA GLU A 162 -27.77 2.30 -2.84
C GLU A 162 -29.15 1.65 -3.00
#